data_AF-A0A661NPX2-F1
#
_entry.id   AF-A0A661NPX2-F1
#
_cell.length_a   1.000
_cell.length_b   1.000
_cell.length_c   1.000
_cell.angle_alpha   90.00
_cell.angle_beta   90.00
_cell.angle_gamma   90.00
#
_symmetry.space_group_name_H-M   'P 1'
#
loop_
_entity.id
_entity.type
_entity.pdbx_description
1 polymer ?
#
loop_
_entity_poly.entity_id
_entity_poly.type
_entity_poly.pdbx_seq_one_letter_code
_entity_poly.pdbx_strand_id
1 'polypeptide(L)'
;MKKVLQVVMLLSTLALWLGACSSSQQASCTGPDDCPAGQVCGADGKCHDQGPDDGSDGGDLDGGDPGPADGDSGPKPCTHDRECPPDKVCDISSGQCIDGQACQASYNCPAGQYCEPTGKVCKTRSELCEPCTIDEQCPDPGMGDLCIEYADGHFCGQHCDPAQCPPGYVCDQSAGSGSPASHGQCRSNTGECGSTFVCHEDGDCAANKVCNKATGKCVAKCQDIGCPPGQVCHATGHCGAACGSDADCTALGDGLICCTGPGQPVSFCTQEQVGVCRPAGCVAHAECTLTEGESLGYCDKRDGQCKTGCRYGGEIGVVTDCKSGYECQCVNGTVTCDNFDCCPDPGSGESCVCNPEIEDCSQVSVCDNGQCVKIPCYERGVAVACAAHNLCCGFPVGDYYACPSDISEGDCYLADKDAWCAACGEEGKSCDTPGLGHGEPGVCLSDQKDGNTYCHPACRDTNDCPATWSCNYAYGQGCQDASNCEPTATCDVIDRRYDDQQQVQETKGCLCQTDADCPADINGFRAVCVDTTICDYTVDPPDCHQDKLCKFAKACLSQIGCSALHGN
;
A
#
# COMPACT_ATOMS: atom_id res chain seq x y z
N MET A 1 15.89 44.08 46.13
CA MET A 1 15.13 45.33 46.33
C MET A 1 13.69 45.09 45.91
N LYS A 2 12.74 45.52 46.75
CA LYS A 2 11.29 45.27 46.70
C LYS A 2 10.57 46.05 45.58
N LYS A 3 9.50 45.48 45.05
CA LYS A 3 8.17 46.06 44.68
C LYS A 3 7.42 44.94 43.92
N VAL A 4 6.41 44.21 44.44
CA VAL A 4 5.12 44.59 45.03
C VAL A 4 4.33 45.55 44.16
N LEU A 5 3.31 45.04 43.44
CA LEU A 5 2.08 45.79 43.19
C LEU A 5 0.86 44.85 43.20
N GLN A 6 -0.09 45.25 44.03
CA GLN A 6 -1.37 44.62 44.36
C GLN A 6 -2.51 45.31 43.56
N VAL A 7 -3.53 44.51 43.23
CA VAL A 7 -4.99 44.74 43.43
C VAL A 7 -5.65 45.95 42.76
N VAL A 8 -6.67 45.69 41.93
CA VAL A 8 -7.99 46.35 42.01
C VAL A 8 -9.10 45.36 41.64
N MET A 9 -9.96 45.04 42.62
CA MET A 9 -11.32 44.52 42.45
C MET A 9 -12.23 45.59 41.82
N LEU A 10 -13.17 45.17 40.96
CA LEU A 10 -14.39 45.95 40.72
C LEU A 10 -15.60 45.01 40.57
N LEU A 11 -16.38 44.95 41.66
CA LEU A 11 -17.79 44.59 41.68
C LEU A 11 -18.59 45.66 40.93
N SER A 12 -19.57 45.27 40.12
CA SER A 12 -20.78 46.08 39.87
C SER A 12 -21.96 45.20 39.44
N THR A 13 -22.91 45.09 40.37
CA THR A 13 -24.30 44.67 40.23
C THR A 13 -25.17 45.78 39.63
N LEU A 14 -26.03 45.47 38.65
CA LEU A 14 -27.38 46.04 38.41
C LEU A 14 -28.00 45.33 37.18
N ALA A 15 -28.96 44.41 37.33
CA ALA A 15 -30.42 44.60 37.49
C ALA A 15 -31.20 44.69 36.15
N LEU A 16 -32.00 43.64 35.93
CA LEU A 16 -33.39 43.61 35.43
C LEU A 16 -33.73 44.32 34.11
N TRP A 17 -33.90 43.55 33.04
CA TRP A 17 -35.02 43.70 32.09
C TRP A 17 -35.57 42.32 31.71
N LEU A 18 -36.79 42.03 32.18
CA LEU A 18 -37.61 40.88 31.81
C LEU A 18 -38.22 41.15 30.42
N GLY A 19 -37.76 40.40 29.41
CA GLY A 19 -38.44 40.26 28.13
C GLY A 19 -38.99 38.84 28.02
N ALA A 20 -40.30 38.70 28.17
CA ALA A 20 -41.00 37.43 27.99
C ALA A 20 -41.02 37.06 26.50
N CYS A 21 -40.15 36.14 26.09
CA CYS A 21 -40.36 35.34 24.89
C CYS A 21 -41.15 34.10 25.32
N SER A 22 -42.43 34.05 24.94
CA SER A 22 -43.22 32.81 24.97
C SER A 22 -42.50 31.79 24.09
N SER A 23 -41.78 30.84 24.70
CA SER A 23 -41.38 29.62 24.02
C SER A 23 -42.65 28.82 23.77
N SER A 24 -43.19 28.90 22.55
CA SER A 24 -44.12 27.89 22.06
C SER A 24 -43.34 26.58 22.02
N GLN A 25 -43.49 25.75 23.07
CA GLN A 25 -43.12 24.35 22.99
C GLN A 25 -43.97 23.76 21.86
N GLN A 26 -43.33 23.51 20.72
CA GLN A 26 -43.94 22.84 19.58
C GLN A 26 -44.41 21.47 20.11
N ALA A 27 -45.73 21.26 20.14
CA ALA A 27 -46.31 20.02 20.62
C ALA A 27 -45.79 18.86 19.76
N SER A 28 -45.27 17.82 20.42
CA SER A 28 -44.93 16.57 19.75
C SER A 28 -46.21 15.92 19.24
N CYS A 29 -46.21 15.49 17.98
CA CYS A 29 -47.34 14.81 17.34
C CYS A 29 -47.02 13.33 17.13
N THR A 30 -48.07 12.51 17.17
CA THR A 30 -48.03 11.07 16.84
C THR A 30 -48.91 10.75 15.63
N GLY A 31 -49.78 11.67 15.23
CA GLY A 31 -50.56 11.61 14.00
C GLY A 31 -51.02 13.00 13.53
N PRO A 32 -51.62 13.10 12.34
CA PRO A 32 -52.05 14.37 11.75
C PRO A 32 -53.12 15.10 12.59
N ASP A 33 -53.90 14.38 13.40
CA ASP A 33 -54.91 14.96 14.29
C ASP A 33 -54.32 15.71 15.49
N ASP A 34 -53.04 15.48 15.80
CA ASP A 34 -52.32 16.18 16.88
C ASP A 34 -51.84 17.59 16.43
N CYS A 35 -51.95 17.90 15.13
CA CYS A 35 -51.48 19.15 14.55
C CYS A 35 -52.63 20.16 14.33
N PRO A 36 -52.36 21.47 14.52
CA PRO A 36 -53.31 22.51 14.15
C PRO A 36 -53.68 22.46 12.66
N ALA A 37 -54.88 22.95 12.32
CA ALA A 37 -55.34 23.01 10.93
C ALA A 37 -54.32 23.72 10.02
N GLY A 38 -53.91 23.05 8.94
CA GLY A 38 -52.89 23.52 8.00
C GLY A 38 -51.47 23.02 8.28
N GLN A 39 -51.28 22.10 9.23
CA GLN A 39 -50.00 21.45 9.50
C GLN A 39 -50.11 19.91 9.43
N VAL A 40 -49.00 19.25 9.10
CA VAL A 40 -48.86 17.80 9.06
C VAL A 40 -47.79 17.31 10.03
N CYS A 41 -47.99 16.15 10.65
CA CYS A 41 -47.00 15.56 11.55
C CYS A 41 -45.84 14.95 10.74
N GLY A 42 -44.65 15.52 10.86
CA GLY A 42 -43.44 15.03 10.23
C GLY A 42 -42.89 13.77 10.91
N ALA A 43 -42.00 13.07 10.21
CA ALA A 43 -41.31 11.88 10.75
C ALA A 43 -40.48 12.17 12.01
N ASP A 44 -40.16 13.44 12.28
CA ASP A 44 -39.49 13.91 13.48
C ASP A 44 -40.44 14.12 14.68
N GLY A 45 -41.72 13.78 14.53
CA GLY A 45 -42.75 13.95 15.55
C GLY A 45 -43.12 15.41 15.80
N LYS A 46 -42.91 16.30 14.82
CA LYS A 46 -43.27 17.73 14.90
C LYS A 46 -44.25 18.12 13.81
N CYS A 47 -45.12 19.08 14.11
CA CYS A 47 -46.04 19.63 13.11
C CYS A 47 -45.31 20.65 12.21
N HIS A 48 -45.40 20.44 10.89
CA HIS A 48 -44.86 21.30 9.85
C HIS A 48 -46.00 21.89 9.03
N ASP A 49 -45.86 23.12 8.55
CA ASP A 49 -46.86 23.74 7.67
C ASP A 49 -47.03 22.88 6.41
N GLN A 50 -48.29 22.57 6.06
CA GLN A 50 -48.64 21.87 4.84
C GLN A 50 -48.23 22.79 3.67
N GLY A 51 -47.14 22.43 3.00
CA GLY A 51 -46.68 23.12 1.80
C GLY A 51 -47.80 23.20 0.76
N PRO A 52 -47.76 24.18 -0.15
CA PRO A 52 -48.81 24.33 -1.16
C PRO A 52 -49.00 23.01 -1.90
N ASP A 53 -50.20 22.44 -1.74
CA ASP A 53 -50.62 21.16 -2.33
C ASP A 53 -50.15 21.10 -3.79
N ASP A 54 -49.20 20.20 -4.07
CA ASP A 54 -48.91 19.66 -5.39
C ASP A 54 -50.04 18.71 -5.77
N GLY A 55 -51.23 19.31 -5.93
CA GLY A 55 -52.49 18.66 -6.20
C GLY A 55 -52.39 17.80 -7.46
N SER A 56 -52.32 16.49 -7.24
CA SER A 56 -52.43 15.48 -8.27
C SER A 56 -53.70 14.67 -8.04
N ASP A 57 -54.85 15.29 -8.35
CA ASP A 57 -56.11 14.59 -8.61
C ASP A 57 -56.80 15.22 -9.84
N GLY A 58 -57.08 14.36 -10.82
CA GLY A 58 -57.53 14.75 -12.15
C GLY A 58 -58.97 15.27 -12.24
N GLY A 59 -59.24 15.97 -13.34
CA GLY A 59 -60.59 16.32 -13.78
C GLY A 59 -60.60 17.42 -14.83
N ASP A 60 -60.94 17.06 -16.05
CA ASP A 60 -61.09 17.92 -17.24
C ASP A 60 -61.98 19.16 -17.01
N LEU A 61 -61.59 20.31 -17.60
CA LEU A 61 -62.33 21.07 -18.63
C LEU A 61 -61.98 22.58 -18.64
N ASP A 62 -61.62 23.03 -19.86
CA ASP A 62 -61.78 24.36 -20.47
C ASP A 62 -61.17 25.63 -19.84
N GLY A 63 -60.20 26.21 -20.57
CA GLY A 63 -60.27 27.63 -20.92
C GLY A 63 -59.14 28.56 -20.47
N GLY A 64 -58.02 28.55 -21.21
CA GLY A 64 -57.31 29.75 -21.68
C GLY A 64 -56.58 30.67 -20.69
N ASP A 65 -55.24 30.60 -20.70
CA ASP A 65 -54.33 31.77 -20.76
C ASP A 65 -52.92 31.28 -21.16
N PRO A 66 -52.24 31.83 -22.20
CA PRO A 66 -50.89 31.42 -22.55
C PRO A 66 -49.87 32.12 -21.62
N GLY A 67 -49.73 31.58 -20.41
CA GLY A 67 -48.57 31.85 -19.56
C GLY A 67 -47.31 31.21 -20.13
N PRO A 68 -46.11 31.77 -19.86
CA PRO A 68 -44.85 31.21 -20.35
C PRO A 68 -44.72 29.78 -19.83
N ALA A 69 -44.49 28.84 -20.74
CA ALA A 69 -44.34 27.43 -20.40
C ALA A 69 -43.34 27.26 -19.25
N ASP A 70 -43.85 26.80 -18.10
CA ASP A 70 -43.02 26.23 -17.05
C ASP A 70 -42.30 25.06 -17.69
N GLY A 71 -41.01 25.26 -17.95
CA GLY A 71 -40.13 24.23 -18.46
C GLY A 71 -40.02 23.17 -17.40
N ASP A 72 -40.92 22.19 -17.46
CA ASP A 72 -40.82 20.89 -16.81
C ASP A 72 -39.49 20.29 -17.26
N SER A 73 -38.47 20.63 -16.47
CA SER A 73 -37.11 20.22 -16.66
C SER A 73 -37.15 18.78 -16.20
N GLY A 74 -37.45 17.87 -17.13
CA GLY A 74 -37.54 16.44 -16.84
C GLY A 74 -36.35 15.97 -16.00
N PRO A 75 -36.46 14.78 -15.37
CA PRO A 75 -35.51 14.29 -14.38
C PRO A 75 -34.07 14.60 -14.79
N LYS A 76 -33.32 15.25 -13.88
CA LYS A 76 -31.93 15.64 -14.14
C LYS A 76 -31.18 14.41 -14.70
N PRO A 77 -30.48 14.53 -15.83
CA PRO A 77 -29.78 13.39 -16.41
C PRO A 77 -28.79 12.84 -15.39
N CYS A 78 -28.83 11.52 -15.18
CA CYS A 78 -27.92 10.86 -14.27
C CYS A 78 -26.51 10.84 -14.87
N THR A 79 -25.50 10.97 -14.01
CA THR A 79 -24.09 10.75 -14.41
C THR A 79 -23.48 9.52 -13.76
N HIS A 80 -24.16 8.91 -12.79
CA HIS A 80 -23.70 7.72 -12.08
C HIS A 80 -24.86 6.88 -11.52
N ASP A 81 -24.68 5.55 -11.37
CA ASP A 81 -25.69 4.61 -10.84
C ASP A 81 -26.25 4.96 -9.45
N ARG A 82 -25.49 5.71 -8.65
CA ARG A 82 -25.91 6.20 -7.31
C ARG A 82 -26.95 7.31 -7.37
N GLU A 83 -27.06 8.01 -8.50
CA GLU A 83 -28.10 9.03 -8.73
C GLU A 83 -29.43 8.39 -9.12
N CYS A 84 -29.42 7.09 -9.45
CA CYS A 84 -30.60 6.33 -9.81
C CYS A 84 -31.24 5.65 -8.59
N PRO A 85 -32.56 5.42 -8.62
CA PRO A 85 -33.26 4.60 -7.63
C PRO A 85 -32.56 3.25 -7.38
N PRO A 86 -32.79 2.62 -6.22
CA PRO A 86 -32.10 1.38 -5.85
C PRO A 86 -32.22 0.25 -6.88
N ASP A 87 -33.30 0.19 -7.65
CA ASP A 87 -33.61 -0.81 -8.67
C ASP A 87 -33.16 -0.43 -10.10
N LYS A 88 -32.44 0.69 -10.27
CA LYS A 88 -32.00 1.20 -11.58
C LYS A 88 -30.52 1.53 -11.64
N VAL A 89 -29.98 1.50 -12.86
CA VAL A 89 -28.61 1.87 -13.21
C VAL A 89 -28.62 3.06 -14.17
N CYS A 90 -27.58 3.88 -14.12
CA CYS A 90 -27.46 5.02 -15.01
C CYS A 90 -26.88 4.59 -16.36
N ASP A 91 -27.67 4.74 -17.42
CA ASP A 91 -27.12 4.68 -18.77
C ASP A 91 -26.43 6.01 -19.07
N ILE A 92 -25.11 6.05 -18.85
CA ILE A 92 -24.26 7.23 -19.07
C ILE A 92 -24.45 7.82 -20.48
N SER A 93 -24.77 6.98 -21.48
CA SER A 93 -24.94 7.43 -22.86
C SER A 93 -26.22 8.24 -23.09
N SER A 94 -27.29 7.91 -22.36
CA SER A 94 -28.59 8.61 -22.43
C SER A 94 -28.82 9.57 -21.27
N GLY A 95 -28.06 9.44 -20.18
CA GLY A 95 -28.29 10.12 -18.92
C GLY A 95 -29.58 9.67 -18.23
N GLN A 96 -30.11 8.48 -18.55
CA GLN A 96 -31.36 7.98 -17.99
C GLN A 96 -31.13 6.79 -17.05
N CYS A 97 -31.93 6.71 -16.00
CA CYS A 97 -31.97 5.55 -15.12
C CYS A 97 -32.79 4.43 -15.77
N ILE A 98 -32.09 3.37 -16.19
CA ILE A 98 -32.67 2.18 -16.83
C ILE A 98 -32.66 1.00 -15.86
N ASP A 99 -33.43 -0.04 -16.14
CA ASP A 99 -33.49 -1.23 -15.27
C ASP A 99 -32.15 -1.98 -15.32
N GLY A 100 -31.58 -2.28 -14.15
CA GLY A 100 -30.28 -2.94 -14.03
C GLY A 100 -30.35 -4.47 -14.15
N GLN A 101 -29.19 -5.12 -14.26
CA GLN A 101 -29.11 -6.58 -14.17
C GLN A 101 -29.46 -7.04 -12.75
N ALA A 102 -30.47 -7.90 -12.60
CA ALA A 102 -30.85 -8.43 -11.30
C ALA A 102 -29.75 -9.33 -10.69
N CYS A 103 -29.59 -9.29 -9.37
CA CYS A 103 -28.60 -10.05 -8.62
C CYS A 103 -29.12 -10.47 -7.25
N GLN A 104 -28.50 -11.49 -6.65
CA GLN A 104 -28.76 -11.89 -5.26
C GLN A 104 -27.59 -11.54 -4.34
N ALA A 105 -26.37 -11.58 -4.88
CA ALA A 105 -25.12 -11.22 -4.21
C ALA A 105 -24.12 -10.63 -5.22
N SER A 106 -23.10 -9.93 -4.74
CA SER A 106 -22.13 -9.21 -5.59
C SER A 106 -21.36 -10.11 -6.55
N TYR A 107 -21.15 -11.39 -6.23
CA TYR A 107 -20.52 -12.35 -7.15
C TYR A 107 -21.40 -12.73 -8.36
N ASN A 108 -22.70 -12.37 -8.36
CA ASN A 108 -23.57 -12.52 -9.53
C ASN A 108 -23.43 -11.38 -10.54
N CYS A 109 -22.71 -10.32 -10.17
CA CYS A 109 -22.49 -9.16 -11.02
C CYS A 109 -21.18 -9.29 -11.81
N PRO A 110 -21.09 -8.65 -13.00
CA PRO A 110 -19.83 -8.50 -13.72
C PRO A 110 -18.72 -7.89 -12.85
N ALA A 111 -17.46 -8.15 -13.21
CA ALA A 111 -16.31 -7.54 -12.54
C ALA A 111 -16.43 -6.00 -12.54
N GLY A 112 -16.07 -5.36 -11.43
CA GLY A 112 -16.25 -3.92 -11.23
C GLY A 112 -17.66 -3.48 -10.83
N GLN A 113 -18.59 -4.42 -10.61
CA GLN A 113 -19.93 -4.15 -10.10
C GLN A 113 -20.17 -4.82 -8.73
N TYR A 114 -21.19 -4.37 -8.02
CA TYR A 114 -21.67 -4.96 -6.78
C TYR A 114 -23.19 -5.10 -6.81
N CYS A 115 -23.74 -6.01 -6.02
CA CYS A 115 -25.18 -6.18 -5.93
C CYS A 115 -25.74 -5.22 -4.89
N GLU A 116 -26.53 -4.22 -5.32
CA GLU A 116 -27.13 -3.29 -4.38
C GLU A 116 -28.13 -4.05 -3.47
N PRO A 117 -28.03 -3.90 -2.14
CA PRO A 117 -28.72 -4.78 -1.20
C PRO A 117 -30.24 -4.63 -1.21
N THR A 118 -30.78 -3.46 -1.56
CA THR A 118 -32.20 -3.07 -1.49
C THR A 118 -32.98 -3.41 -2.78
N GLY A 119 -32.54 -2.88 -3.92
CA GLY A 119 -33.10 -3.03 -5.25
C GLY A 119 -32.63 -4.28 -5.99
N LYS A 120 -31.63 -5.02 -5.47
CA LYS A 120 -31.19 -6.30 -6.04
C LYS A 120 -30.77 -6.19 -7.51
N VAL A 121 -30.08 -5.11 -7.85
CA VAL A 121 -29.50 -4.87 -9.17
C VAL A 121 -28.00 -4.62 -9.07
N CYS A 122 -27.26 -5.04 -10.09
CA CYS A 122 -25.84 -4.79 -10.19
C CYS A 122 -25.58 -3.31 -10.49
N LYS A 123 -24.85 -2.64 -9.60
CA LYS A 123 -24.40 -1.25 -9.77
C LYS A 123 -22.88 -1.21 -9.91
N THR A 124 -22.39 -0.22 -10.66
CA THR A 124 -20.96 0.05 -10.82
C THR A 124 -20.35 0.45 -9.48
N ARG A 125 -19.19 -0.13 -9.15
CA ARG A 125 -18.40 0.27 -7.98
C ARG A 125 -17.89 1.70 -8.16
N SER A 126 -17.86 2.43 -7.07
CA SER A 126 -17.31 3.78 -6.96
C SER A 126 -15.79 3.71 -6.94
N GLU A 127 -15.14 4.68 -7.57
CA GLU A 127 -13.68 4.79 -7.58
C GLU A 127 -13.14 5.41 -6.27
N LEU A 128 -11.82 5.47 -6.10
CA LEU A 128 -11.18 6.16 -4.99
C LEU A 128 -11.65 7.63 -4.91
N CYS A 129 -11.99 8.09 -3.70
CA CYS A 129 -12.57 9.40 -3.42
C CYS A 129 -13.96 9.66 -4.05
N GLU A 130 -14.67 8.64 -4.53
CA GLU A 130 -16.05 8.80 -4.92
C GLU A 130 -17.02 8.54 -3.75
N PRO A 131 -18.18 9.24 -3.70
CA PRO A 131 -19.16 9.05 -2.66
C PRO A 131 -19.63 7.60 -2.54
N CYS A 132 -19.69 7.11 -1.31
CA CYS A 132 -20.18 5.78 -0.97
C CYS A 132 -21.07 5.80 0.27
N THR A 133 -21.77 4.71 0.49
CA THR A 133 -22.64 4.51 1.67
C THR A 133 -22.39 3.17 2.38
N ILE A 134 -21.72 2.22 1.71
CA ILE A 134 -21.31 0.92 2.24
C ILE A 134 -19.98 0.52 1.59
N ASP A 135 -19.20 -0.33 2.24
CA ASP A 135 -17.88 -0.77 1.77
C ASP A 135 -17.97 -1.51 0.43
N GLU A 136 -19.05 -2.26 0.18
CA GLU A 136 -19.25 -2.98 -1.07
C GLU A 136 -19.36 -2.07 -2.30
N GLN A 137 -19.54 -0.76 -2.10
CA GLN A 137 -19.50 0.22 -3.19
C GLN A 137 -18.09 0.50 -3.67
N CYS A 138 -17.04 0.22 -2.89
CA CYS A 138 -15.68 0.57 -3.24
C CYS A 138 -15.03 -0.44 -4.20
N PRO A 139 -13.89 -0.12 -4.83
CA PRO A 139 -13.34 -0.91 -5.94
C PRO A 139 -13.08 -2.38 -5.58
N ASP A 140 -12.39 -2.64 -4.48
CA ASP A 140 -12.04 -3.99 -4.02
C ASP A 140 -12.25 -4.18 -2.50
N PRO A 141 -13.51 -4.28 -2.02
CA PRO A 141 -13.80 -4.49 -0.59
C PRO A 141 -13.20 -5.80 -0.06
N GLY A 142 -13.04 -6.81 -0.92
CA GLY A 142 -12.37 -8.06 -0.57
C GLY A 142 -10.86 -7.91 -0.30
N MET A 143 -10.25 -6.83 -0.80
CA MET A 143 -8.85 -6.45 -0.54
C MET A 143 -8.74 -5.39 0.57
N GLY A 144 -9.86 -5.02 1.20
CA GLY A 144 -9.90 -4.07 2.31
C GLY A 144 -10.17 -2.62 1.91
N ASP A 145 -10.69 -2.34 0.71
CA ASP A 145 -11.18 -0.99 0.39
C ASP A 145 -12.44 -0.67 1.21
N LEU A 146 -12.46 0.49 1.87
CA LEU A 146 -13.52 0.85 2.82
C LEU A 146 -14.22 2.15 2.43
N CYS A 147 -15.49 2.27 2.80
CA CYS A 147 -16.24 3.51 2.74
C CYS A 147 -15.93 4.36 3.97
N ILE A 148 -14.99 5.30 3.83
CA ILE A 148 -14.41 6.05 4.94
C ILE A 148 -15.09 7.41 5.13
N GLU A 149 -15.17 7.86 6.38
CA GLU A 149 -15.80 9.14 6.75
C GLU A 149 -14.84 10.33 6.50
N TYR A 150 -15.37 11.36 5.87
CA TYR A 150 -14.79 12.69 5.69
C TYR A 150 -15.71 13.74 6.31
N ALA A 151 -15.23 14.98 6.47
CA ALA A 151 -16.04 16.06 7.03
C ALA A 151 -17.27 16.41 6.18
N ASP A 152 -17.20 16.15 4.87
CA ASP A 152 -18.22 16.46 3.86
C ASP A 152 -19.05 15.25 3.42
N GLY A 153 -18.79 14.05 3.93
CA GLY A 153 -19.53 12.83 3.56
C GLY A 153 -18.73 11.55 3.75
N HIS A 154 -19.20 10.45 3.14
CA HIS A 154 -18.47 9.19 3.08
C HIS A 154 -17.96 8.95 1.66
N PHE A 155 -16.71 8.53 1.53
CA PHE A 155 -16.05 8.32 0.24
C PHE A 155 -15.22 7.05 0.26
N CYS A 156 -15.07 6.42 -0.90
CA CYS A 156 -14.27 5.20 -0.99
C CYS A 156 -12.79 5.50 -0.77
N GLY A 157 -12.18 4.77 0.17
CA GLY A 157 -10.74 4.67 0.40
C GLY A 157 -10.21 3.38 -0.22
N GLN A 158 -8.94 3.41 -0.63
CA GLN A 158 -8.24 2.24 -1.15
C GLN A 158 -7.30 1.69 -0.09
N HIS A 159 -7.23 0.38 0.07
CA HIS A 159 -6.30 -0.24 0.99
C HIS A 159 -4.82 0.09 0.66
N CYS A 160 -4.02 0.49 1.66
CA CYS A 160 -2.63 0.96 1.47
C CYS A 160 -1.53 0.24 2.29
N ASP A 161 -1.73 -1.00 2.72
CA ASP A 161 -0.67 -1.76 3.41
C ASP A 161 -0.33 -3.08 2.68
N PRO A 162 0.85 -3.24 2.05
CA PRO A 162 1.95 -2.28 1.90
C PRO A 162 1.81 -1.37 0.65
N ALA A 163 0.64 -1.37 0.00
CA ALA A 163 0.43 -0.67 -1.26
C ALA A 163 0.58 0.86 -1.10
N GLN A 164 1.45 1.47 -1.91
CA GLN A 164 1.54 2.93 -1.95
C GLN A 164 0.24 3.51 -2.50
N CYS A 165 -0.30 4.50 -1.80
CA CYS A 165 -1.42 5.27 -2.30
C CYS A 165 -1.09 5.95 -3.63
N PRO A 166 -2.06 6.07 -4.55
CA PRO A 166 -1.83 6.78 -5.79
C PRO A 166 -1.45 8.25 -5.52
N PRO A 167 -0.74 8.92 -6.46
CA PRO A 167 -0.36 10.32 -6.29
C PRO A 167 -1.55 11.21 -5.91
N GLY A 168 -1.37 12.02 -4.87
CA GLY A 168 -2.44 12.83 -4.31
C GLY A 168 -3.19 12.23 -3.12
N TYR A 169 -2.79 11.02 -2.69
CA TYR A 169 -3.39 10.35 -1.55
C TYR A 169 -2.32 9.95 -0.53
N VAL A 170 -2.66 9.99 0.74
CA VAL A 170 -1.83 9.59 1.87
C VAL A 170 -2.46 8.39 2.57
N CYS A 171 -1.63 7.44 3.00
CA CYS A 171 -2.09 6.28 3.73
C CYS A 171 -2.47 6.68 5.16
N ASP A 172 -3.76 6.77 5.46
CA ASP A 172 -4.29 7.01 6.79
C ASP A 172 -4.53 5.67 7.50
N GLN A 173 -3.58 5.28 8.36
CA GLN A 173 -3.69 4.05 9.15
C GLN A 173 -4.85 4.09 10.16
N SER A 174 -5.38 5.27 10.51
CA SER A 174 -6.49 5.40 11.44
C SER A 174 -7.87 5.21 10.78
N ALA A 175 -7.94 5.38 9.47
CA ALA A 175 -9.18 5.23 8.71
C ALA A 175 -9.61 3.76 8.51
N GLY A 176 -8.73 2.79 8.80
CA GLY A 176 -8.96 1.35 8.67
C GLY A 176 -9.60 0.67 9.88
N SER A 177 -10.36 1.39 10.71
CA SER A 177 -10.82 0.88 12.02
C SER A 177 -11.89 -0.23 11.98
N GLY A 178 -12.28 -0.70 10.79
CA GLY A 178 -13.13 -1.88 10.61
C GLY A 178 -12.38 -3.18 10.94
N SER A 179 -13.00 -4.07 11.70
CA SER A 179 -12.39 -5.35 12.09
C SER A 179 -12.33 -6.32 10.89
N PRO A 180 -11.17 -6.93 10.57
CA PRO A 180 -9.91 -6.87 11.31
C PRO A 180 -9.11 -5.58 11.05
N ALA A 181 -8.80 -4.88 12.15
CA ALA A 181 -8.35 -3.48 12.19
C ALA A 181 -6.86 -3.26 11.87
N SER A 182 -6.38 -3.67 10.70
CA SER A 182 -4.95 -3.62 10.38
C SER A 182 -4.57 -2.94 9.06
N HIS A 183 -5.53 -2.34 8.36
CA HIS A 183 -5.33 -1.97 6.96
C HIS A 183 -5.59 -0.48 6.74
N GLY A 184 -4.51 0.30 6.58
CA GLY A 184 -4.62 1.73 6.26
C GLY A 184 -5.44 1.97 4.99
N GLN A 185 -6.04 3.15 4.91
CA GLN A 185 -6.83 3.58 3.75
C GLN A 185 -6.21 4.83 3.11
N CYS A 186 -6.15 4.85 1.78
CA CYS A 186 -5.76 6.03 1.02
C CYS A 186 -6.80 7.12 1.19
N ARG A 187 -6.40 8.18 1.88
CA ARG A 187 -7.17 9.42 1.98
C ARG A 187 -6.61 10.48 1.08
N SER A 188 -7.48 11.33 0.55
CA SER A 188 -7.04 12.55 -0.14
C SER A 188 -6.08 13.32 0.76
N ASN A 189 -4.93 13.72 0.22
CA ASN A 189 -3.92 14.51 0.94
C ASN A 189 -4.47 15.88 1.39
N THR A 190 -5.50 16.39 0.74
CA THR A 190 -6.19 17.63 1.13
C THR A 190 -7.16 17.43 2.30
N GLY A 191 -7.47 16.18 2.66
CA GLY A 191 -8.48 15.85 3.66
C GLY A 191 -9.92 16.00 3.17
N GLU A 192 -10.13 16.22 1.86
CA GLU A 192 -11.45 16.35 1.22
C GLU A 192 -11.47 15.62 -0.13
N CYS A 193 -12.55 14.88 -0.41
CA CYS A 193 -12.78 14.23 -1.71
C CYS A 193 -13.63 15.08 -2.66
N GLY A 194 -14.38 16.06 -2.14
CA GLY A 194 -15.30 16.89 -2.93
C GLY A 194 -14.66 18.04 -3.72
N SER A 195 -13.40 18.41 -3.44
CA SER A 195 -12.71 19.50 -4.15
C SER A 195 -11.82 18.95 -5.28
N THR A 196 -11.89 19.57 -6.47
CA THR A 196 -10.94 19.29 -7.56
C THR A 196 -9.52 19.36 -7.01
N PHE A 197 -8.83 18.21 -7.02
CA PHE A 197 -7.47 18.03 -6.52
C PHE A 197 -6.63 19.31 -6.52
N VAL A 198 -6.40 19.87 -5.33
CA VAL A 198 -5.55 21.04 -5.10
C VAL A 198 -4.22 20.55 -4.55
N CYS A 199 -3.17 20.61 -5.37
CA CYS A 199 -1.82 20.41 -4.87
C CYS A 199 -1.44 21.62 -3.98
N HIS A 200 -0.71 21.36 -2.90
CA HIS A 200 -0.10 22.35 -2.01
C HIS A 200 1.41 22.42 -2.19
N GLU A 201 2.04 21.30 -2.54
CA GLU A 201 3.46 21.16 -2.81
C GLU A 201 3.76 20.14 -3.91
N ASP A 202 5.00 20.11 -4.38
CA ASP A 202 5.41 19.23 -5.50
C ASP A 202 5.26 17.74 -5.16
N GLY A 203 5.34 17.39 -3.87
CA GLY A 203 5.12 16.02 -3.38
C GLY A 203 3.69 15.52 -3.60
N ASP A 204 2.73 16.42 -3.77
CA ASP A 204 1.34 16.08 -4.09
C ASP A 204 1.16 15.65 -5.55
N CYS A 205 2.20 15.88 -6.37
CA CYS A 205 2.16 15.65 -7.80
C CYS A 205 2.94 14.38 -8.17
N ALA A 206 2.45 13.65 -9.19
CA ALA A 206 3.20 12.55 -9.80
C ALA A 206 4.62 13.00 -10.18
N ALA A 207 5.59 12.08 -10.20
CA ALA A 207 7.04 12.39 -10.30
C ALA A 207 7.46 13.33 -11.46
N ASN A 208 6.68 13.42 -12.54
CA ASN A 208 6.91 14.29 -13.70
C ASN A 208 6.08 15.59 -13.70
N LYS A 209 5.39 15.88 -12.60
CA LYS A 209 4.58 17.08 -12.40
C LYS A 209 5.07 17.87 -11.18
N VAL A 210 4.71 19.13 -11.14
CA VAL A 210 4.97 20.07 -10.05
C VAL A 210 3.68 20.78 -9.69
N CYS A 211 3.58 21.20 -8.44
CA CYS A 211 2.41 21.91 -8.01
C CYS A 211 2.47 23.36 -8.47
N ASN A 212 1.56 23.74 -9.36
CA ASN A 212 1.34 25.15 -9.63
C ASN A 212 0.52 25.75 -8.48
N LYS A 213 1.23 26.25 -7.45
CA LYS A 213 0.66 26.88 -6.24
C LYS A 213 -0.33 28.01 -6.53
N ALA A 214 -0.22 28.69 -7.67
CA ALA A 214 -1.16 29.74 -8.06
C ALA A 214 -2.51 29.18 -8.52
N THR A 215 -2.54 27.94 -9.02
CA THR A 215 -3.75 27.29 -9.54
C THR A 215 -4.21 26.09 -8.72
N GLY A 216 -3.38 25.60 -7.81
CA GLY A 216 -3.61 24.33 -7.12
C GLY A 216 -3.49 23.10 -8.02
N LYS A 217 -2.97 23.20 -9.24
CA LYS A 217 -2.95 22.06 -10.18
C LYS A 217 -1.55 21.50 -10.36
N CYS A 218 -1.46 20.17 -10.41
CA CYS A 218 -0.24 19.50 -10.85
C CYS A 218 -0.04 19.70 -12.36
N VAL A 219 0.95 20.50 -12.73
CA VAL A 219 1.34 20.76 -14.12
C VAL A 219 2.61 19.97 -14.45
N ALA A 220 2.82 19.62 -15.72
CA ALA A 220 4.06 18.97 -16.13
C ALA A 220 5.27 19.84 -15.77
N LYS A 221 6.35 19.21 -15.27
CA LYS A 221 7.64 19.89 -15.11
C LYS A 221 8.05 20.46 -16.47
N CYS A 222 8.38 21.74 -16.54
CA CYS A 222 8.94 22.29 -17.76
C CYS A 222 10.31 21.64 -18.04
N GLN A 223 10.55 21.32 -19.30
CA GLN A 223 11.85 20.87 -19.80
C GLN A 223 12.26 21.87 -20.89
N ASP A 224 12.96 22.94 -20.52
CA ASP A 224 13.59 24.02 -21.31
C ASP A 224 12.84 24.69 -22.49
N ILE A 225 11.72 24.14 -22.99
CA ILE A 225 11.07 24.49 -24.26
C ILE A 225 9.55 24.69 -24.09
N GLY A 226 9.00 24.51 -22.88
CA GLY A 226 7.56 24.48 -22.63
C GLY A 226 6.93 25.73 -22.01
N CYS A 227 7.69 26.77 -21.66
CA CYS A 227 7.13 27.90 -20.91
C CYS A 227 6.43 28.92 -21.83
N PRO A 228 5.32 29.54 -21.35
CA PRO A 228 4.66 30.63 -22.06
C PRO A 228 5.63 31.75 -22.49
N PRO A 229 5.36 32.47 -23.60
CA PRO A 229 6.22 33.57 -24.04
C PRO A 229 6.51 34.57 -22.92
N GLY A 230 7.80 34.83 -22.65
CA GLY A 230 8.26 35.71 -21.58
C GLY A 230 8.54 35.03 -20.24
N GLN A 231 8.35 33.70 -20.14
CA GLN A 231 8.73 32.89 -18.98
C GLN A 231 9.90 31.96 -19.30
N VAL A 232 10.67 31.60 -18.27
CA VAL A 232 11.76 30.63 -18.33
C VAL A 232 11.46 29.44 -17.43
N CYS A 233 12.05 28.30 -17.74
CA CYS A 233 11.93 27.12 -16.89
C CYS A 233 12.94 27.19 -15.75
N HIS A 234 12.46 27.21 -14.51
CA HIS A 234 13.29 27.20 -13.31
C HIS A 234 13.77 25.80 -12.97
N ALA A 235 14.87 25.66 -12.21
CA ALA A 235 15.43 24.35 -11.85
C ALA A 235 14.47 23.48 -11.01
N THR A 236 13.45 24.10 -10.41
CA THR A 236 12.32 23.43 -9.74
C THR A 236 11.30 22.82 -10.71
N GLY A 237 11.46 23.01 -12.03
CA GLY A 237 10.51 22.57 -13.05
C GLY A 237 9.29 23.50 -13.22
N HIS A 238 9.32 24.70 -12.63
CA HIS A 238 8.26 25.70 -12.73
C HIS A 238 8.54 26.72 -13.84
N CYS A 239 7.51 27.14 -14.58
CA CYS A 239 7.60 28.30 -15.48
C CYS A 239 7.35 29.60 -14.69
N GLY A 240 8.28 30.54 -14.77
CA GLY A 240 8.18 31.84 -14.13
C GLY A 240 8.85 32.94 -14.93
N ALA A 241 8.69 34.19 -14.52
CA ALA A 241 9.43 35.29 -15.12
C ALA A 241 10.93 35.10 -14.89
N ALA A 242 11.76 35.55 -15.83
CA ALA A 242 13.20 35.58 -15.61
C ALA A 242 13.52 36.38 -14.34
N CYS A 243 14.27 35.79 -13.42
CA CYS A 243 14.66 36.45 -12.18
C CYS A 243 15.74 37.52 -12.47
N GLY A 244 15.70 38.64 -11.74
CA GLY A 244 16.77 39.64 -11.73
C GLY A 244 17.61 39.61 -10.46
N SER A 245 17.10 38.98 -9.40
CA SER A 245 17.71 38.87 -8.08
C SER A 245 17.21 37.64 -7.32
N ASP A 246 17.92 37.24 -6.26
CA ASP A 246 17.52 36.11 -5.40
C ASP A 246 16.14 36.31 -4.77
N ALA A 247 15.72 37.56 -4.55
CA ALA A 247 14.40 37.88 -4.02
C ALA A 247 13.28 37.39 -4.94
N ASP A 248 13.50 37.43 -6.26
CA ASP A 248 12.52 36.96 -7.25
C ASP A 248 12.32 35.43 -7.19
N CYS A 249 13.29 34.70 -6.63
CA CYS A 249 13.25 33.25 -6.51
C CYS A 249 12.54 32.74 -5.26
N THR A 250 12.34 33.59 -4.25
CA THR A 250 11.66 33.21 -2.98
C THR A 250 10.21 32.75 -3.20
N ALA A 251 9.54 33.23 -4.25
CA ALA A 251 8.20 32.80 -4.61
C ALA A 251 8.15 31.35 -5.14
N LEU A 252 9.28 30.80 -5.58
CA LEU A 252 9.40 29.45 -6.15
C LEU A 252 9.92 28.43 -5.12
N GLY A 253 10.52 28.89 -4.02
CA GLY A 253 11.02 28.04 -2.94
C GLY A 253 12.12 28.72 -2.13
N ASP A 254 12.31 28.25 -0.90
CA ASP A 254 13.41 28.70 -0.04
C ASP A 254 14.77 28.18 -0.54
N GLY A 255 15.83 28.97 -0.34
CA GLY A 255 17.20 28.58 -0.71
C GLY A 255 17.52 28.63 -2.22
N LEU A 256 16.61 29.20 -3.03
CA LEU A 256 16.86 29.46 -4.44
C LEU A 256 17.57 30.80 -4.65
N ILE A 257 18.54 30.80 -5.55
CA ILE A 257 19.29 31.96 -6.04
C ILE A 257 18.97 32.21 -7.51
N CYS A 258 19.13 33.46 -7.93
CA CYS A 258 18.99 33.85 -9.32
C CYS A 258 20.32 33.83 -10.05
N CYS A 259 20.41 33.09 -11.15
CA CYS A 259 21.55 33.22 -12.05
C CYS A 259 21.49 34.55 -12.80
N THR A 260 22.31 35.51 -12.36
CA THR A 260 22.35 36.88 -12.93
C THR A 260 23.38 37.02 -14.06
N GLY A 261 24.27 36.03 -14.20
CA GLY A 261 25.28 35.95 -15.24
C GLY A 261 26.08 34.64 -15.15
N PRO A 262 26.92 34.32 -16.15
CA PRO A 262 27.84 33.20 -16.05
C PRO A 262 28.73 33.32 -14.81
N GLY A 263 28.72 32.29 -13.96
CA GLY A 263 29.47 32.25 -12.72
C GLY A 263 29.01 33.24 -11.65
N GLN A 264 27.79 33.79 -11.73
CA GLN A 264 27.22 34.73 -10.77
C GLN A 264 25.80 34.36 -10.33
N PRO A 265 25.48 34.37 -9.02
CA PRO A 265 26.39 34.62 -7.88
C PRO A 265 27.28 33.41 -7.54
N VAL A 266 27.00 32.25 -8.13
CA VAL A 266 27.77 31.01 -7.94
C VAL A 266 28.42 30.57 -9.24
N SER A 267 29.56 29.88 -9.14
CA SER A 267 30.33 29.37 -10.27
C SER A 267 29.55 28.44 -11.20
N PHE A 268 28.40 27.93 -10.76
CA PHE A 268 27.58 26.95 -11.47
C PHE A 268 26.58 27.56 -12.47
N CYS A 269 26.35 28.87 -12.43
CA CYS A 269 25.45 29.53 -13.37
C CYS A 269 26.08 29.58 -14.78
N THR A 270 25.40 29.01 -15.77
CA THR A 270 25.81 29.10 -17.19
C THR A 270 25.14 30.30 -17.89
N GLN A 271 25.61 30.62 -19.10
CA GLN A 271 24.98 31.67 -19.92
C GLN A 271 23.52 31.34 -20.28
N GLU A 272 23.19 30.06 -20.41
CA GLU A 272 21.84 29.57 -20.71
C GLU A 272 20.90 29.64 -19.50
N GLN A 273 21.47 29.69 -18.29
CA GLN A 273 20.74 29.79 -17.03
C GLN A 273 20.51 31.24 -16.58
N VAL A 274 20.93 32.25 -17.35
CA VAL A 274 20.69 33.65 -16.95
C VAL A 274 19.19 33.94 -16.87
N GLY A 275 18.74 34.42 -15.70
CA GLY A 275 17.32 34.62 -15.38
C GLY A 275 16.63 33.39 -14.77
N VAL A 276 17.35 32.30 -14.50
CA VAL A 276 16.80 31.07 -13.95
C VAL A 276 17.08 30.96 -12.44
N CYS A 277 16.03 30.77 -11.64
CA CYS A 277 16.13 30.38 -10.24
C CYS A 277 16.60 28.92 -10.08
N ARG A 278 17.63 28.73 -9.25
CA ARG A 278 18.23 27.42 -8.93
C ARG A 278 18.65 27.34 -7.46
N PRO A 279 18.86 26.15 -6.88
CA PRO A 279 19.46 26.03 -5.54
C PRO A 279 20.83 26.72 -5.45
N ALA A 280 21.15 27.27 -4.27
CA ALA A 280 22.41 27.98 -3.98
C ALA A 280 23.70 27.11 -4.11
N GLY A 281 23.54 25.80 -4.23
CA GLY A 281 24.62 24.83 -4.37
C GLY A 281 24.78 24.26 -5.77
N CYS A 282 25.66 23.28 -5.88
CA CYS A 282 25.66 22.37 -7.01
C CYS A 282 24.34 21.56 -7.01
N VAL A 283 23.88 21.20 -8.20
CA VAL A 283 22.68 20.38 -8.43
C VAL A 283 23.04 19.12 -9.21
N ALA A 284 24.06 19.21 -10.06
CA ALA A 284 24.59 18.09 -10.83
C ALA A 284 26.09 17.89 -10.60
N HIS A 285 26.54 16.63 -10.64
CA HIS A 285 27.97 16.28 -10.50
C HIS A 285 28.84 16.96 -11.56
N ALA A 286 28.30 17.19 -12.76
CA ALA A 286 29.00 17.87 -13.85
C ALA A 286 29.39 19.32 -13.52
N GLU A 287 28.71 19.96 -12.56
CA GLU A 287 28.96 21.34 -12.14
C GLU A 287 30.18 21.46 -11.22
N CYS A 288 30.66 20.35 -10.64
CA CYS A 288 31.79 20.32 -9.73
C CYS A 288 33.13 20.22 -10.47
N THR A 289 33.48 21.27 -11.22
CA THR A 289 34.80 21.45 -11.83
C THR A 289 35.78 22.05 -10.83
N LEU A 290 36.48 21.18 -10.07
CA LEU A 290 37.58 21.61 -9.21
C LEU A 290 38.76 22.07 -10.09
N THR A 291 39.19 23.31 -9.89
CA THR A 291 39.96 24.08 -10.90
C THR A 291 41.47 23.81 -10.86
N GLU A 292 41.98 23.05 -9.89
CA GLU A 292 43.40 22.75 -9.79
C GLU A 292 43.63 21.31 -9.31
N GLY A 293 44.17 20.47 -10.22
CA GLY A 293 44.70 19.12 -9.93
C GLY A 293 43.65 17.99 -9.94
N GLU A 294 43.68 17.17 -11.00
CA GLU A 294 43.39 15.72 -11.14
C GLU A 294 42.26 15.01 -10.33
N SER A 295 41.49 15.70 -9.48
CA SER A 295 40.44 15.14 -8.64
C SER A 295 39.10 15.12 -9.38
N LEU A 296 38.48 13.94 -9.51
CA LEU A 296 37.05 13.83 -9.76
C LEU A 296 36.31 14.53 -8.60
N GLY A 297 35.29 15.32 -8.90
CA GLY A 297 34.46 15.98 -7.89
C GLY A 297 33.01 15.60 -8.09
N TYR A 298 32.24 15.57 -7.00
CA TYR A 298 30.83 15.24 -7.01
C TYR A 298 30.02 16.29 -6.26
N CYS A 299 28.75 16.43 -6.62
CA CYS A 299 27.83 17.26 -5.89
C CYS A 299 27.17 16.47 -4.75
N ASP A 300 27.42 16.84 -3.49
CA ASP A 300 26.67 16.26 -2.36
C ASP A 300 25.30 16.93 -2.25
N LYS A 301 24.27 16.22 -2.72
CA LYS A 301 22.88 16.73 -2.74
C LYS A 301 22.34 17.14 -1.37
N ARG A 302 22.96 16.69 -0.26
CA ARG A 302 22.50 17.00 1.11
C ARG A 302 22.85 18.42 1.54
N ASP A 303 24.03 18.90 1.16
CA ASP A 303 24.55 20.22 1.55
C ASP A 303 24.79 21.15 0.35
N GLY A 304 24.61 20.65 -0.88
CA GLY A 304 24.80 21.41 -2.11
C GLY A 304 26.26 21.79 -2.37
N GLN A 305 27.22 21.12 -1.73
CA GLN A 305 28.65 21.42 -1.89
C GLN A 305 29.33 20.47 -2.86
N CYS A 306 30.26 21.01 -3.65
CA CYS A 306 31.17 20.21 -4.45
C CYS A 306 32.27 19.62 -3.56
N LYS A 307 32.34 18.29 -3.52
CA LYS A 307 33.35 17.54 -2.75
C LYS A 307 34.33 16.87 -3.70
N THR A 308 35.59 16.77 -3.27
CA THR A 308 36.66 16.02 -3.94
C THR A 308 36.43 14.51 -3.79
N GLY A 309 36.91 13.75 -4.77
CA GLY A 309 36.78 12.29 -4.83
C GLY A 309 35.47 11.83 -5.45
N CYS A 310 35.16 10.55 -5.28
CA CYS A 310 33.88 10.00 -5.68
C CYS A 310 33.14 9.44 -4.46
N ARG A 311 31.81 9.43 -4.51
CA ARG A 311 31.00 8.81 -3.47
C ARG A 311 30.94 7.31 -3.72
N TYR A 312 31.03 6.54 -2.64
CA TYR A 312 30.76 5.11 -2.67
C TYR A 312 29.32 4.90 -3.14
N GLY A 313 29.14 4.21 -4.28
CA GLY A 313 27.82 3.73 -4.67
C GLY A 313 27.40 2.65 -3.67
N GLY A 314 26.11 2.44 -3.42
CA GLY A 314 25.61 1.47 -2.44
C GLY A 314 25.98 -0.01 -2.70
N GLU A 315 26.86 -0.27 -3.67
CA GLU A 315 27.39 -1.57 -4.06
C GLU A 315 28.90 -1.64 -3.74
N ILE A 316 29.34 -2.77 -3.20
CA ILE A 316 30.75 -2.96 -2.88
C ILE A 316 31.56 -3.04 -4.17
N GLY A 317 32.43 -2.05 -4.38
CA GLY A 317 33.35 -1.99 -5.52
C GLY A 317 32.82 -1.21 -6.73
N VAL A 318 31.65 -0.59 -6.63
CA VAL A 318 31.11 0.31 -7.66
C VAL A 318 31.06 1.73 -7.12
N VAL A 319 31.81 2.61 -7.77
CA VAL A 319 31.83 4.03 -7.46
C VAL A 319 30.89 4.71 -8.46
N THR A 320 29.67 5.06 -8.04
CA THR A 320 28.62 5.54 -8.97
C THR A 320 28.60 7.06 -9.14
N ASP A 321 29.16 7.82 -8.20
CA ASP A 321 29.00 9.28 -8.17
C ASP A 321 30.31 10.01 -8.53
N CYS A 322 30.99 9.58 -9.59
CA CYS A 322 32.05 10.37 -10.20
C CYS A 322 31.46 11.32 -11.26
N LYS A 323 32.20 12.37 -11.65
CA LYS A 323 31.87 13.21 -12.80
C LYS A 323 31.55 12.32 -14.01
N SER A 324 30.36 12.50 -14.61
CA SER A 324 29.80 11.59 -15.62
C SER A 324 30.82 11.25 -16.73
N GLY A 325 31.10 9.95 -16.91
CA GLY A 325 32.02 9.44 -17.94
C GLY A 325 33.29 8.74 -17.41
N TYR A 326 33.49 8.68 -16.10
CA TYR A 326 34.59 7.93 -15.48
C TYR A 326 34.03 6.79 -14.62
N GLU A 327 34.30 5.55 -15.03
CA GLU A 327 33.98 4.31 -14.29
C GLU A 327 35.21 3.94 -13.45
N CYS A 328 35.04 3.75 -12.15
CA CYS A 328 36.11 3.28 -11.27
C CYS A 328 35.83 1.83 -10.89
N GLN A 329 36.71 0.92 -11.32
CA GLN A 329 36.61 -0.50 -11.03
C GLN A 329 37.46 -0.86 -9.82
N CYS A 330 36.84 -1.54 -8.84
CA CYS A 330 37.55 -2.12 -7.72
C CYS A 330 37.95 -3.56 -8.07
N VAL A 331 39.24 -3.82 -8.27
CA VAL A 331 39.75 -5.17 -8.54
C VAL A 331 40.65 -5.59 -7.38
N ASN A 332 40.27 -6.67 -6.68
CA ASN A 332 41.06 -7.25 -5.57
C ASN A 332 41.42 -6.26 -4.45
N GLY A 333 40.46 -5.45 -4.00
CA GLY A 333 40.66 -4.47 -2.93
C GLY A 333 41.52 -3.25 -3.33
N THR A 334 41.88 -3.13 -4.61
CA THR A 334 42.57 -1.97 -5.17
C THR A 334 41.66 -1.32 -6.21
N VAL A 335 41.34 -0.04 -6.05
CA VAL A 335 40.58 0.71 -7.06
C VAL A 335 41.55 1.11 -8.17
N THR A 336 41.35 0.57 -9.37
CA THR A 336 42.08 1.02 -10.57
C THR A 336 41.13 1.88 -11.39
N CYS A 337 41.21 3.19 -11.20
CA CYS A 337 40.84 4.15 -12.25
C CYS A 337 42.14 4.45 -13.01
N ASP A 338 42.10 4.75 -14.31
CA ASP A 338 43.31 5.12 -15.06
C ASP A 338 44.04 6.29 -14.37
N ASN A 339 45.03 5.92 -13.55
CA ASN A 339 45.96 6.68 -12.72
C ASN A 339 45.43 7.68 -11.65
N PHE A 340 45.83 7.34 -10.41
CA PHE A 340 46.07 8.11 -9.17
C PHE A 340 45.02 8.13 -8.02
N ASP A 341 45.49 7.53 -6.91
CA ASP A 341 45.17 7.64 -5.48
C ASP A 341 43.77 8.09 -5.02
N CYS A 342 42.95 7.12 -4.62
CA CYS A 342 41.92 7.30 -3.60
C CYS A 342 42.48 6.90 -2.22
N CYS A 343 43.32 7.76 -1.62
CA CYS A 343 43.50 7.76 -0.16
C CYS A 343 42.69 8.93 0.43
N PRO A 344 41.85 8.72 1.45
CA PRO A 344 41.25 9.83 2.18
C PRO A 344 42.33 10.54 3.02
N ASP A 345 42.44 11.87 2.87
CA ASP A 345 43.38 12.71 3.64
C ASP A 345 42.98 12.79 5.14
N PRO A 346 43.94 12.92 6.07
CA PRO A 346 43.80 12.70 7.51
C PRO A 346 43.35 13.97 8.22
N GLY A 347 42.19 13.93 8.86
CA GLY A 347 41.71 15.11 9.60
C GLY A 347 40.56 14.91 10.58
N SER A 348 39.78 13.84 10.48
CA SER A 348 38.78 13.52 11.51
C SER A 348 39.44 12.67 12.60
N GLY A 349 39.87 13.34 13.66
CA GLY A 349 40.46 12.71 14.83
C GLY A 349 39.47 11.81 15.56
N GLU A 350 39.47 10.53 15.19
CA GLU A 350 39.24 9.39 16.08
C GLU A 350 39.93 8.19 15.42
N SER A 351 40.98 7.71 16.08
CA SER A 351 41.77 6.58 15.60
C SER A 351 40.94 5.31 15.58
N CYS A 352 40.62 4.79 14.39
CA CYS A 352 40.44 3.35 14.23
C CYS A 352 41.82 2.68 14.38
N VAL A 353 42.23 2.48 15.64
CA VAL A 353 43.24 1.47 15.96
C VAL A 353 42.57 0.13 15.64
N CYS A 354 43.07 -0.57 14.62
CA CYS A 354 42.81 -1.99 14.46
C CYS A 354 43.27 -2.68 15.75
N ASN A 355 42.33 -3.02 16.63
CA ASN A 355 42.58 -3.98 17.68
C ASN A 355 42.42 -5.38 17.06
N PRO A 356 43.52 -6.14 16.88
CA PRO A 356 43.47 -7.47 16.27
C PRO A 356 42.80 -8.54 17.15
N GLU A 357 42.32 -8.21 18.35
CA GLU A 357 41.67 -9.17 19.27
C GLU A 357 40.14 -9.09 19.28
N ILE A 358 39.51 -8.17 18.53
CA ILE A 358 38.06 -8.15 18.31
C ILE A 358 37.82 -8.32 16.81
N GLU A 359 37.97 -9.57 16.38
CA GLU A 359 37.76 -10.01 15.00
C GLU A 359 36.28 -9.90 14.61
N ASP A 360 36.07 -9.25 13.47
CA ASP A 360 35.25 -9.74 12.35
C ASP A 360 33.82 -9.16 12.17
N CYS A 361 33.69 -8.09 11.36
CA CYS A 361 32.44 -7.75 10.66
C CYS A 361 32.41 -8.29 9.21
N SER A 362 33.25 -9.27 8.82
CA SER A 362 33.14 -9.93 7.50
C SER A 362 31.87 -10.76 7.35
N GLN A 363 31.14 -10.99 8.46
CA GLN A 363 29.85 -11.66 8.44
C GLN A 363 28.71 -10.64 8.23
N VAL A 364 28.44 -10.35 6.95
CA VAL A 364 27.15 -9.90 6.41
C VAL A 364 26.65 -8.48 6.78
N SER A 365 27.51 -7.53 7.19
CA SER A 365 27.07 -6.17 7.59
C SER A 365 27.95 -5.03 7.08
N VAL A 366 27.35 -3.86 6.77
CA VAL A 366 28.05 -2.60 6.46
C VAL A 366 28.21 -1.80 7.77
N CYS A 367 29.32 -1.09 7.93
CA CYS A 367 29.56 -0.23 9.09
C CYS A 367 29.01 1.18 8.83
N ASP A 368 27.98 1.59 9.56
CA ASP A 368 27.43 2.96 9.56
C ASP A 368 27.63 3.59 10.95
N ASN A 369 28.31 4.73 11.02
CA ASN A 369 28.65 5.44 12.27
C ASN A 369 29.26 4.56 13.38
N GLY A 370 30.10 3.59 13.03
CA GLY A 370 30.77 2.71 14.00
C GLY A 370 29.89 1.59 14.56
N GLN A 371 28.71 1.36 13.99
CA GLN A 371 27.86 0.19 14.27
C GLN A 371 27.70 -0.67 13.01
N CYS A 372 27.83 -2.00 13.15
CA CYS A 372 27.60 -2.93 12.04
C CYS A 372 26.07 -3.12 11.87
N VAL A 373 25.53 -2.70 10.72
CA VAL A 373 24.11 -2.81 10.35
C VAL A 373 23.93 -3.72 9.13
N LYS A 374 22.89 -4.57 9.17
CA LYS A 374 22.58 -5.60 8.16
C LYS A 374 21.65 -5.02 7.08
N ILE A 375 22.07 -4.96 5.83
CA ILE A 375 21.23 -4.45 4.71
C ILE A 375 20.58 -5.63 3.97
N PRO A 376 19.24 -5.73 3.89
CA PRO A 376 18.52 -6.81 3.21
C PRO A 376 18.40 -6.61 1.67
N CYS A 377 18.31 -7.73 0.91
CA CYS A 377 18.34 -7.79 -0.56
C CYS A 377 17.25 -7.00 -1.31
N TYR A 378 16.12 -6.66 -0.64
CA TYR A 378 14.97 -6.03 -1.30
C TYR A 378 15.29 -4.63 -1.84
N GLU A 379 16.26 -3.92 -1.24
CA GLU A 379 16.66 -2.57 -1.68
C GLU A 379 17.39 -2.58 -3.04
N ARG A 380 17.71 -3.78 -3.56
CA ARG A 380 18.37 -3.99 -4.85
C ARG A 380 17.45 -4.60 -5.92
N GLY A 381 16.17 -4.85 -5.62
CA GLY A 381 15.23 -5.46 -6.57
C GLY A 381 15.50 -6.95 -6.87
N VAL A 382 16.23 -7.64 -5.99
CA VAL A 382 16.63 -9.05 -6.14
C VAL A 382 16.15 -9.88 -4.94
N ALA A 383 15.79 -11.15 -5.17
CA ALA A 383 15.12 -11.99 -4.18
C ALA A 383 16.06 -12.73 -3.19
N VAL A 384 17.34 -12.94 -3.51
CA VAL A 384 18.26 -13.78 -2.71
C VAL A 384 19.72 -13.29 -2.82
N ALA A 385 20.48 -13.28 -1.72
CA ALA A 385 21.95 -13.08 -1.72
C ALA A 385 22.70 -14.33 -1.23
N CYS A 386 23.89 -14.59 -1.80
CA CYS A 386 24.81 -15.65 -1.39
C CYS A 386 25.72 -15.17 -0.25
N ALA A 387 25.88 -15.91 0.86
CA ALA A 387 26.80 -15.57 1.97
C ALA A 387 27.84 -16.68 2.22
N ALA A 388 28.72 -16.47 3.20
CA ALA A 388 29.88 -17.33 3.50
C ALA A 388 29.55 -18.82 3.59
N HIS A 389 30.42 -19.64 3.01
CA HIS A 389 30.28 -21.10 2.85
C HIS A 389 29.21 -21.56 1.85
N ASN A 390 28.96 -20.75 0.81
CA ASN A 390 27.90 -20.96 -0.18
C ASN A 390 26.51 -21.04 0.48
N LEU A 391 26.16 -20.16 1.40
CA LEU A 391 24.87 -20.22 2.10
C LEU A 391 24.04 -18.94 1.88
N CYS A 392 22.89 -18.98 1.20
CA CYS A 392 22.09 -17.80 0.88
C CYS A 392 21.35 -17.24 2.11
N CYS A 393 20.99 -15.95 2.07
CA CYS A 393 20.16 -15.30 3.08
C CYS A 393 19.01 -14.54 2.40
N GLY A 394 17.79 -15.01 2.59
CA GLY A 394 16.55 -14.29 2.26
C GLY A 394 15.88 -13.76 3.53
N PHE A 395 15.04 -12.72 3.39
CA PHE A 395 14.20 -12.25 4.50
C PHE A 395 12.90 -13.09 4.57
N PRO A 396 12.32 -13.35 5.76
CA PRO A 396 12.86 -13.03 7.08
C PRO A 396 14.02 -13.96 7.45
N VAL A 397 14.94 -13.40 8.22
CA VAL A 397 16.25 -13.96 8.56
C VAL A 397 16.07 -15.27 9.35
N GLY A 398 16.34 -16.42 8.72
CA GLY A 398 16.11 -17.73 9.34
C GLY A 398 17.12 -18.82 8.93
N ASP A 399 17.32 -19.04 7.64
CA ASP A 399 18.05 -20.24 7.17
C ASP A 399 19.13 -19.97 6.11
N TYR A 400 20.05 -20.93 6.00
CA TYR A 400 21.30 -20.91 5.23
C TYR A 400 21.20 -21.86 4.00
N TYR A 401 21.51 -21.44 2.76
CA TYR A 401 21.27 -22.25 1.52
C TYR A 401 22.42 -22.38 0.50
N ALA A 402 22.73 -23.57 -0.05
CA ALA A 402 23.78 -23.74 -1.08
C ALA A 402 23.68 -22.75 -2.29
N CYS A 403 24.67 -21.87 -2.49
CA CYS A 403 24.69 -20.97 -3.65
C CYS A 403 24.95 -21.71 -4.98
N PRO A 404 24.39 -21.23 -6.12
CA PRO A 404 24.77 -21.73 -7.44
C PRO A 404 26.27 -21.61 -7.66
N SER A 405 26.88 -22.59 -8.35
CA SER A 405 28.34 -22.71 -8.47
C SER A 405 29.04 -21.55 -9.22
N ASP A 406 28.27 -20.70 -9.88
CA ASP A 406 28.69 -19.54 -10.66
C ASP A 406 28.43 -18.19 -9.95
N ILE A 407 27.86 -18.21 -8.74
CA ILE A 407 27.55 -17.02 -7.94
C ILE A 407 28.53 -16.92 -6.77
N SER A 408 29.25 -15.79 -6.66
CA SER A 408 30.24 -15.61 -5.59
C SER A 408 29.57 -15.22 -4.27
N GLU A 409 30.25 -15.52 -3.18
CA GLU A 409 29.88 -15.05 -1.85
C GLU A 409 29.73 -13.53 -1.82
N GLY A 410 28.56 -13.03 -1.41
CA GLY A 410 28.15 -11.63 -1.38
C GLY A 410 27.24 -11.19 -2.53
N ASP A 411 27.13 -11.99 -3.60
CA ASP A 411 26.37 -11.62 -4.80
C ASP A 411 24.87 -11.86 -4.63
N CYS A 412 24.06 -10.92 -5.15
CA CYS A 412 22.62 -11.05 -5.28
C CYS A 412 22.27 -11.68 -6.64
N TYR A 413 21.37 -12.66 -6.69
CA TYR A 413 20.92 -13.25 -7.96
C TYR A 413 19.40 -13.41 -8.01
N LEU A 414 18.84 -13.31 -9.22
CA LEU A 414 17.45 -13.65 -9.47
C LEU A 414 17.38 -15.17 -9.62
N ALA A 415 16.78 -15.85 -8.65
CA ALA A 415 16.67 -17.29 -8.71
C ALA A 415 15.70 -17.68 -9.84
N ASP A 416 16.16 -18.54 -10.75
CA ASP A 416 15.43 -18.93 -11.95
C ASP A 416 14.04 -19.49 -11.59
N LYS A 417 12.97 -19.04 -12.26
CA LYS A 417 11.62 -19.55 -12.04
C LYS A 417 11.54 -21.07 -12.23
N ASP A 418 12.38 -21.63 -13.09
CA ASP A 418 12.46 -23.06 -13.35
C ASP A 418 13.14 -23.81 -12.17
N ALA A 419 13.82 -23.09 -11.27
CA ALA A 419 14.35 -23.66 -10.04
C ALA A 419 13.28 -23.82 -8.92
N TRP A 420 12.19 -23.05 -8.95
CA TRP A 420 11.17 -23.06 -7.88
C TRP A 420 9.80 -23.59 -8.30
N CYS A 421 9.51 -23.56 -9.59
CA CYS A 421 8.25 -23.98 -10.18
C CYS A 421 8.51 -24.79 -11.46
N ALA A 422 9.46 -25.73 -11.45
CA ALA A 422 9.65 -26.61 -12.60
C ALA A 422 8.36 -27.38 -12.91
N ALA A 423 7.94 -27.45 -14.17
CA ALA A 423 6.89 -28.38 -14.55
C ALA A 423 7.31 -29.81 -14.18
N CYS A 424 6.39 -30.59 -13.62
CA CYS A 424 6.74 -31.92 -13.12
C CYS A 424 5.65 -32.97 -13.41
N GLY A 425 5.80 -34.17 -12.84
CA GLY A 425 4.92 -35.30 -13.10
C GLY A 425 3.54 -35.21 -12.43
N GLU A 426 2.97 -36.37 -12.11
CA GLU A 426 1.65 -36.47 -11.46
C GLU A 426 1.63 -35.79 -10.08
N GLU A 427 0.49 -35.19 -9.72
CA GLU A 427 0.30 -34.57 -8.40
C GLU A 427 0.60 -35.55 -7.25
N GLY A 428 1.34 -35.08 -6.25
CA GLY A 428 1.75 -35.85 -5.08
C GLY A 428 3.00 -36.72 -5.30
N LYS A 429 3.60 -36.73 -6.50
CA LYS A 429 4.90 -37.37 -6.72
C LYS A 429 6.04 -36.45 -6.33
N SER A 430 7.14 -37.05 -5.89
CA SER A 430 8.41 -36.35 -5.70
C SER A 430 8.93 -35.84 -7.03
N CYS A 431 9.57 -34.68 -7.02
CA CYS A 431 10.26 -34.10 -8.18
C CYS A 431 11.71 -33.74 -7.83
N ASP A 432 12.59 -33.81 -8.82
CA ASP A 432 14.05 -33.68 -8.67
C ASP A 432 14.53 -32.24 -8.47
N THR A 433 13.62 -31.29 -8.20
CA THR A 433 14.02 -29.99 -7.67
C THR A 433 14.52 -30.24 -6.25
N PRO A 434 15.79 -29.90 -5.94
CA PRO A 434 16.30 -30.04 -4.59
C PRO A 434 15.37 -29.27 -3.67
N GLY A 435 14.72 -29.95 -2.71
CA GLY A 435 13.98 -29.24 -1.67
C GLY A 435 14.96 -28.33 -0.95
N LEU A 436 14.56 -27.08 -0.79
CA LEU A 436 15.44 -26.03 -0.29
C LEU A 436 15.60 -26.08 1.23
N GLY A 437 14.87 -26.98 1.91
CA GLY A 437 15.07 -27.38 3.29
C GLY A 437 15.54 -28.83 3.38
N HIS A 438 16.43 -29.10 4.36
CA HIS A 438 16.90 -30.40 4.89
C HIS A 438 17.16 -31.60 3.94
N GLY A 439 17.13 -31.42 2.62
CA GLY A 439 17.40 -32.44 1.61
C GLY A 439 16.19 -33.27 1.17
N GLU A 440 14.97 -32.94 1.58
CA GLU A 440 13.77 -33.60 1.08
C GLU A 440 13.53 -33.30 -0.41
N PRO A 441 12.99 -34.24 -1.19
CA PRO A 441 12.59 -33.95 -2.57
C PRO A 441 11.37 -33.02 -2.61
N GLY A 442 11.29 -32.14 -3.61
CA GLY A 442 10.09 -31.34 -3.87
C GLY A 442 8.87 -32.21 -4.23
N VAL A 443 7.68 -31.61 -4.25
CA VAL A 443 6.42 -32.30 -4.56
C VAL A 443 5.71 -31.64 -5.73
N CYS A 444 5.24 -32.46 -6.65
CA CYS A 444 4.34 -32.03 -7.70
C CYS A 444 2.98 -31.64 -7.14
N LEU A 445 2.60 -30.37 -7.27
CA LEU A 445 1.26 -29.88 -6.93
C LEU A 445 0.59 -29.31 -8.18
N SER A 446 -0.71 -29.59 -8.33
CA SER A 446 -1.49 -29.00 -9.41
C SER A 446 -1.78 -27.53 -9.09
N ASP A 447 -1.49 -26.64 -10.04
CA ASP A 447 -1.94 -25.27 -9.98
C ASP A 447 -3.38 -25.20 -10.50
N GLN A 448 -4.30 -24.77 -9.64
CA GLN A 448 -5.73 -24.71 -9.95
C GLN A 448 -6.06 -23.76 -11.11
N LYS A 449 -5.17 -22.81 -11.42
CA LYS A 449 -5.42 -21.79 -12.43
C LYS A 449 -5.23 -22.29 -13.86
N ASP A 450 -4.23 -23.13 -14.11
CA ASP A 450 -3.89 -23.61 -15.44
C ASP A 450 -3.96 -25.15 -15.60
N GLY A 451 -4.16 -25.88 -14.49
CA GLY A 451 -4.27 -27.33 -14.47
C GLY A 451 -2.95 -28.07 -14.67
N ASN A 452 -1.82 -27.37 -14.74
CA ASN A 452 -0.50 -27.98 -14.81
C ASN A 452 0.00 -28.36 -13.41
N THR A 453 0.96 -29.27 -13.36
CA THR A 453 1.65 -29.63 -12.12
C THR A 453 3.04 -29.02 -12.07
N TYR A 454 3.34 -28.35 -10.96
CA TYR A 454 4.61 -27.71 -10.71
C TYR A 454 5.29 -28.35 -9.51
N CYS A 455 6.62 -28.41 -9.54
CA CYS A 455 7.41 -28.89 -8.43
C CYS A 455 7.51 -27.79 -7.38
N HIS A 456 6.90 -28.01 -6.23
CA HIS A 456 7.01 -27.12 -5.09
C HIS A 456 8.08 -27.64 -4.12
N PRO A 457 8.94 -26.78 -3.55
CA PRO A 457 9.91 -27.19 -2.54
C PRO A 457 9.21 -27.81 -1.33
N ALA A 458 9.72 -28.94 -0.82
CA ALA A 458 9.26 -29.44 0.47
C ALA A 458 9.61 -28.45 1.58
N CYS A 459 8.76 -28.36 2.60
CA CYS A 459 8.99 -27.59 3.81
C CYS A 459 8.69 -28.47 5.02
N ARG A 460 9.28 -28.18 6.18
CA ARG A 460 8.94 -28.76 7.48
C ARG A 460 8.28 -27.73 8.38
N ASP A 461 8.66 -26.46 8.23
CA ASP A 461 8.02 -25.30 8.87
C ASP A 461 8.03 -24.08 7.94
N THR A 462 7.51 -22.95 8.44
CA THR A 462 7.38 -21.72 7.66
C THR A 462 8.71 -21.12 7.22
N ASN A 463 9.83 -21.46 7.85
CA ASN A 463 11.15 -20.94 7.51
C ASN A 463 11.78 -21.67 6.31
N ASP A 464 11.30 -22.89 6.01
CA ASP A 464 11.74 -23.63 4.82
C ASP A 464 11.17 -23.06 3.50
N CYS A 465 10.32 -22.03 3.58
CA CYS A 465 9.67 -21.42 2.42
C CYS A 465 10.17 -20.01 2.11
N PRO A 466 10.15 -19.61 0.83
CA PRO A 466 10.35 -18.20 0.47
C PRO A 466 9.40 -17.28 1.26
N ALA A 467 9.82 -16.06 1.55
CA ALA A 467 9.08 -15.09 2.39
C ALA A 467 7.61 -14.89 2.03
N THR A 468 7.30 -14.97 0.73
CA THR A 468 5.97 -14.76 0.16
C THR A 468 5.17 -16.06 0.02
N TRP A 469 5.75 -17.18 0.44
CA TRP A 469 5.18 -18.51 0.34
C TRP A 469 4.90 -19.02 1.75
N SER A 470 3.79 -19.72 1.91
CA SER A 470 3.46 -20.38 3.17
C SER A 470 3.79 -21.86 3.07
N CYS A 471 4.45 -22.42 4.09
CA CYS A 471 4.51 -23.86 4.24
C CYS A 471 3.08 -24.37 4.49
N ASN A 472 2.49 -25.02 3.48
CA ASN A 472 1.15 -25.54 3.63
C ASN A 472 1.20 -27.01 4.04
N TYR A 473 0.76 -27.28 5.26
CA TYR A 473 0.50 -28.63 5.76
C TYR A 473 -0.83 -29.11 5.21
N ALA A 474 -0.76 -29.83 4.09
CA ALA A 474 -1.95 -30.08 3.29
C ALA A 474 -2.86 -31.21 3.82
N TYR A 475 -2.42 -32.06 4.74
CA TYR A 475 -3.30 -33.11 5.29
C TYR A 475 -2.85 -33.60 6.66
N GLY A 476 -3.82 -33.60 7.58
CA GLY A 476 -3.76 -34.44 8.77
C GLY A 476 -3.78 -35.91 8.37
N GLN A 477 -2.97 -36.71 9.05
CA GLN A 477 -2.96 -38.14 8.82
C GLN A 477 -4.31 -38.74 9.23
N GLY A 478 -5.14 -39.07 8.24
CA GLY A 478 -6.35 -39.83 8.47
C GLY A 478 -6.03 -41.22 9.02
N CYS A 479 -6.89 -41.75 9.88
CA CYS A 479 -6.74 -43.09 10.42
C CYS A 479 -8.07 -43.83 10.44
N GLN A 480 -8.03 -45.13 10.15
CA GLN A 480 -9.20 -46.01 10.33
C GLN A 480 -9.11 -46.73 11.67
N ASP A 481 -7.89 -47.10 12.06
CA ASP A 481 -7.56 -47.69 13.34
C ASP A 481 -6.18 -47.25 13.84
N ALA A 482 -5.81 -47.69 15.05
CA ALA A 482 -4.55 -47.31 15.69
C ALA A 482 -3.29 -47.73 14.90
N SER A 483 -3.37 -48.77 14.05
CA SER A 483 -2.21 -49.21 13.25
C SER A 483 -1.84 -48.20 12.17
N ASN A 484 -2.75 -47.31 11.79
CA ASN A 484 -2.44 -46.21 10.88
C ASN A 484 -1.61 -45.10 11.54
N CYS A 485 -1.46 -45.08 12.87
CA CYS A 485 -0.81 -44.00 13.63
C CYS A 485 0.48 -44.44 14.33
N GLU A 486 1.08 -45.57 13.93
CA GLU A 486 2.33 -46.05 14.52
C GLU A 486 3.49 -45.04 14.29
N PRO A 487 4.40 -44.84 15.27
CA PRO A 487 4.67 -45.75 16.40
C PRO A 487 3.89 -45.48 17.69
N THR A 488 3.45 -44.25 17.99
CA THR A 488 2.81 -43.92 19.28
C THR A 488 1.64 -42.92 19.19
N ALA A 489 1.30 -42.40 18.01
CA ALA A 489 0.12 -41.57 17.85
C ALA A 489 -1.19 -42.37 18.02
N THR A 490 -2.25 -41.69 18.48
CA THR A 490 -3.56 -42.31 18.74
C THR A 490 -4.55 -41.93 17.65
N CYS A 491 -5.27 -42.91 17.11
CA CYS A 491 -6.33 -42.64 16.14
C CYS A 491 -7.61 -42.19 16.85
N ASP A 492 -8.01 -40.92 16.68
CA ASP A 492 -9.20 -40.35 17.31
C ASP A 492 -10.02 -39.46 16.36
N VAL A 493 -11.25 -39.12 16.73
CA VAL A 493 -12.13 -38.23 15.97
C VAL A 493 -11.64 -36.78 16.09
N ILE A 494 -11.23 -36.20 14.97
CA ILE A 494 -10.71 -34.82 14.89
C ILE A 494 -11.76 -33.81 14.41
N ASP A 495 -12.84 -34.29 13.82
CA ASP A 495 -13.96 -33.46 13.39
C ASP A 495 -15.22 -34.33 13.31
N ARG A 496 -16.29 -33.87 13.95
CA ARG A 496 -17.61 -34.50 13.89
C ARG A 496 -18.65 -33.48 13.45
N ARG A 497 -19.40 -33.76 12.39
CA ARG A 497 -20.42 -32.84 11.83
C ARG A 497 -21.62 -33.59 11.26
N TYR A 498 -22.75 -32.89 11.10
CA TYR A 498 -23.88 -33.41 10.33
C TYR A 498 -23.67 -33.19 8.82
N ASP A 499 -24.02 -34.16 8.00
CA ASP A 499 -24.14 -33.98 6.55
C ASP A 499 -25.50 -33.41 6.13
N ASP A 500 -25.71 -33.24 4.83
CA ASP A 500 -26.96 -32.76 4.23
C ASP A 500 -28.19 -33.64 4.55
N GLN A 501 -27.97 -34.87 5.03
CA GLN A 501 -29.00 -35.83 5.42
C GLN A 501 -29.19 -35.91 6.95
N GLN A 502 -28.57 -35.01 7.71
CA GLN A 502 -28.53 -35.02 9.18
C GLN A 502 -27.90 -36.30 9.76
N GLN A 503 -27.01 -36.97 9.02
CA GLN A 503 -26.22 -38.07 9.54
C GLN A 503 -24.89 -37.55 10.10
N VAL A 504 -24.43 -38.17 11.19
CA VAL A 504 -23.14 -37.82 11.80
C VAL A 504 -22.02 -38.37 10.93
N GLN A 505 -21.16 -37.48 10.46
CA GLN A 505 -19.90 -37.79 9.79
C GLN A 505 -18.75 -37.57 10.77
N GLU A 506 -17.88 -38.57 10.90
CA GLU A 506 -16.68 -38.51 11.73
C GLU A 506 -15.44 -38.56 10.83
N THR A 507 -14.60 -37.54 10.96
CA THR A 507 -13.25 -37.55 10.41
C THR A 507 -12.30 -37.96 11.54
N LYS A 508 -11.52 -39.01 11.32
CA LYS A 508 -10.52 -39.48 12.29
C LYS A 508 -9.11 -39.14 11.84
N GLY A 509 -8.24 -38.80 12.79
CA GLY A 509 -6.84 -38.50 12.54
C GLY A 509 -5.90 -38.97 13.65
N CYS A 510 -4.59 -38.99 13.35
CA CYS A 510 -3.56 -39.43 14.28
C CYS A 510 -3.12 -38.31 15.24
N LEU A 511 -3.58 -38.34 16.48
CA LEU A 511 -3.19 -37.42 17.53
C LEU A 511 -1.82 -37.75 18.10
N CYS A 512 -0.98 -36.73 18.30
CA CYS A 512 0.42 -36.87 18.72
C CYS A 512 0.71 -35.96 19.93
N GLN A 513 1.84 -36.17 20.61
CA GLN A 513 2.34 -35.24 21.63
C GLN A 513 3.61 -34.52 21.16
N THR A 514 4.41 -35.23 20.38
CA THR A 514 5.70 -34.83 19.81
C THR A 514 5.83 -35.36 18.39
N ASP A 515 6.76 -34.78 17.61
CA ASP A 515 7.08 -35.27 16.25
C ASP A 515 7.48 -36.74 16.21
N ALA A 516 8.04 -37.28 17.30
CA ALA A 516 8.43 -38.68 17.40
C ALA A 516 7.25 -39.65 17.47
N ASP A 517 6.05 -39.15 17.80
CA ASP A 517 4.84 -39.97 17.84
C ASP A 517 4.24 -40.20 16.45
N CYS A 518 4.59 -39.35 15.50
CA CYS A 518 4.12 -39.45 14.14
C CYS A 518 4.94 -40.46 13.33
N PRO A 519 4.37 -41.10 12.30
CA PRO A 519 5.10 -42.01 11.45
C PRO A 519 6.29 -41.30 10.80
N ALA A 520 7.43 -42.01 10.77
CA ALA A 520 8.68 -41.45 10.32
C ALA A 520 8.64 -40.98 8.85
N ASP A 521 7.82 -41.63 8.02
CA ASP A 521 7.71 -41.31 6.60
C ASP A 521 6.43 -41.93 5.97
N ILE A 522 5.65 -41.12 5.27
CA ILE A 522 4.71 -41.59 4.24
C ILE A 522 5.13 -40.97 2.90
N ASN A 523 5.64 -41.78 1.96
CA ASN A 523 6.02 -41.38 0.60
C ASN A 523 7.13 -40.31 0.48
N GLY A 524 8.09 -40.30 1.39
CA GLY A 524 9.18 -39.32 1.48
C GLY A 524 8.87 -38.09 2.33
N PHE A 525 7.71 -38.06 3.02
CA PHE A 525 7.26 -36.91 3.82
C PHE A 525 7.40 -37.16 5.31
N ARG A 526 8.16 -36.29 5.96
CA ARG A 526 8.24 -36.23 7.43
C ARG A 526 6.89 -35.75 7.98
N ALA A 527 6.32 -36.54 8.89
CA ALA A 527 5.20 -36.07 9.70
C ALA A 527 5.69 -35.16 10.82
N VAL A 528 4.93 -34.11 11.11
CA VAL A 528 5.20 -33.13 12.16
C VAL A 528 3.98 -33.05 13.07
N CYS A 529 4.20 -32.92 14.37
CA CYS A 529 3.14 -32.86 15.36
C CYS A 529 2.73 -31.40 15.59
N VAL A 530 1.61 -31.00 15.00
CA VAL A 530 1.19 -29.58 14.93
C VAL A 530 -0.09 -29.35 15.73
N ASP A 531 -0.14 -28.25 16.49
CA ASP A 531 -1.35 -27.81 17.18
C ASP A 531 -2.51 -27.62 16.18
N THR A 532 -3.68 -28.12 16.55
CA THR A 532 -4.91 -28.03 15.77
C THR A 532 -6.11 -27.93 16.69
N THR A 533 -7.16 -27.24 16.23
CA THR A 533 -8.44 -27.22 16.93
C THR A 533 -9.29 -28.39 16.46
N ILE A 534 -9.72 -29.23 17.39
CA ILE A 534 -10.64 -30.35 17.16
C ILE A 534 -12.03 -29.91 17.62
N CYS A 535 -13.05 -30.12 16.80
CA CYS A 535 -14.41 -29.66 17.08
C CYS A 535 -15.45 -30.75 16.86
N ASP A 536 -16.40 -30.85 17.79
CA ASP A 536 -17.66 -31.56 17.61
C ASP A 536 -18.78 -30.54 17.31
N TYR A 537 -19.18 -30.46 16.04
CA TYR A 537 -20.26 -29.59 15.56
C TYR A 537 -21.65 -30.24 15.69
N THR A 538 -21.75 -31.43 16.29
CA THR A 538 -23.04 -32.09 16.55
C THR A 538 -23.68 -31.64 17.87
N VAL A 539 -22.97 -30.83 18.66
CA VAL A 539 -23.45 -30.22 19.91
C VAL A 539 -23.53 -28.69 19.77
N ASP A 540 -24.42 -28.05 20.51
CA ASP A 540 -24.64 -26.59 20.50
C ASP A 540 -24.46 -26.03 21.94
N PRO A 541 -23.46 -25.16 22.22
CA PRO A 541 -22.46 -24.66 21.26
C PRO A 541 -21.47 -25.76 20.83
N PRO A 542 -20.79 -25.61 19.66
CA PRO A 542 -19.75 -26.55 19.23
C PRO A 542 -18.70 -26.77 20.32
N ASP A 543 -18.39 -28.03 20.62
CA ASP A 543 -17.38 -28.40 21.60
C ASP A 543 -16.02 -28.50 20.92
N CYS A 544 -15.21 -27.45 21.08
CA CYS A 544 -13.89 -27.35 20.47
C CYS A 544 -12.78 -27.34 21.53
N HIS A 545 -11.73 -28.13 21.33
CA HIS A 545 -10.54 -28.14 22.17
C HIS A 545 -9.26 -28.13 21.32
N GLN A 546 -8.16 -27.66 21.92
CA GLN A 546 -6.84 -27.71 21.29
C GLN A 546 -6.22 -29.09 21.53
N ASP A 547 -5.72 -29.70 20.46
CA ASP A 547 -4.90 -30.91 20.50
C ASP A 547 -3.82 -30.84 19.42
N LYS A 548 -3.02 -31.89 19.24
CA LYS A 548 -2.00 -31.96 18.20
C LYS A 548 -2.26 -33.11 17.24
N LEU A 549 -2.08 -32.84 15.96
CA LEU A 549 -2.33 -33.80 14.88
C LEU A 549 -1.05 -34.02 14.10
N CYS A 550 -0.76 -35.28 13.76
CA CYS A 550 0.27 -35.60 12.79
C CYS A 550 -0.13 -35.04 11.44
N LYS A 551 0.58 -34.02 10.98
CA LYS A 551 0.42 -33.43 9.65
C LYS A 551 1.66 -33.74 8.83
N PHE A 552 1.45 -34.08 7.56
CA PHE A 552 2.55 -34.22 6.62
C PHE A 552 2.78 -32.87 5.96
N ALA A 553 4.03 -32.41 6.04
CA ALA A 553 4.42 -31.18 5.38
C ALA A 553 4.56 -31.48 3.88
N LYS A 554 3.79 -30.79 3.04
CA LYS A 554 3.65 -31.16 1.63
C LYS A 554 4.56 -30.31 0.76
N ALA A 555 4.46 -28.99 0.86
CA ALA A 555 5.33 -28.09 0.11
C ALA A 555 5.13 -26.61 0.49
N CYS A 556 6.06 -25.76 0.09
CA CYS A 556 5.89 -24.33 0.03
C CYS A 556 4.89 -23.96 -1.05
N LEU A 557 3.84 -23.23 -0.70
CA LEU A 557 2.87 -22.71 -1.66
C LEU A 557 3.04 -21.21 -1.86
N SER A 558 3.14 -20.82 -3.13
CA SER A 558 3.03 -19.43 -3.59
C SER A 558 1.60 -18.94 -3.43
N GLN A 559 1.39 -17.78 -2.80
CA GLN A 559 0.06 -17.14 -2.72
C GLN A 559 -0.49 -16.75 -4.09
N ILE A 560 0.38 -16.50 -5.07
CA ILE A 560 0.01 -16.11 -6.44
C ILE A 560 -0.03 -17.31 -7.40
N GLY A 561 0.30 -18.52 -6.94
CA GLY A 561 0.44 -19.72 -7.77
C GLY A 561 1.74 -19.75 -8.59
N CYS A 562 2.15 -20.93 -9.02
CA CYS A 562 3.30 -21.10 -9.93
C CYS A 562 2.96 -20.69 -11.36
N SER A 563 1.69 -20.82 -11.76
CA SER A 563 1.16 -20.39 -13.06
C SER A 563 1.34 -18.88 -13.29
N ALA A 564 1.20 -18.05 -12.25
CA ALA A 564 1.45 -16.61 -12.35
C ALA A 564 2.93 -16.29 -12.64
N LEU A 565 3.86 -17.16 -12.20
CA LEU A 565 5.30 -17.03 -12.49
C LEU A 565 5.66 -17.53 -13.90
N HIS A 566 4.81 -18.36 -14.50
CA HIS A 566 4.97 -18.87 -15.87
C HIS A 566 4.22 -18.06 -16.93
N GLY A 567 3.24 -17.24 -16.53
CA GLY A 567 2.47 -16.38 -17.43
C GLY A 567 3.24 -15.14 -17.85
N ASN A 568 3.92 -15.21 -19.01
CA ASN A 568 4.26 -14.07 -19.86
C ASN A 568 3.68 -14.29 -21.26
#